data_AF-M1C865-F1
#
_entry.id   AF-M1C865-F1
#
_cell.length_a   1.000
_cell.length_b   1.000
_cell.length_c   1.000
_cell.angle_alpha   90.00
_cell.angle_beta   90.00
_cell.angle_gamma   90.00
#
_symmetry.space_group_name_H-M   'P 1'
#
loop_
_entity.id
_entity.type
_entity.pdbx_description
1 polymer ?
#
loop_
_entity_poly.entity_id
_entity_poly.type
_entity_poly.pdbx_seq_one_letter_code
_entity_poly.pdbx_strand_id
1 'polypeptide(L)'
;MKLRTILQECTFSKEFQKSPLIYQFSSLGSLDEKWMTEFASSMSAGVTDDKKPLGIGEPMIVWPNVEDVRCSLEGYAAGSAIPSPSKNVEKEFLKKYWARWKASHTGRCRAMPHIKTFLRYNGQSLAWFLLTSSNLSKAAWGTLQKNNSQLMIRSYELGVLFLPSSVKRGCGFSCTNNGYPSEDETSMHEGKKIKLVTLAWQGKGNDDSSEVIKLPVPYELPPKPYSPEDIPWSWDRRYTKKDIYGQVWPR
;
A
#
# COMPACT_ATOMS: atom_id res chain seq x y z
N MET A 1 -12.50 -3.09 8.77
CA MET A 1 -12.85 -4.35 9.50
C MET A 1 -12.63 -5.61 8.66
N LYS A 2 -13.15 -5.71 7.42
CA LYS A 2 -13.00 -6.93 6.59
C LYS A 2 -11.55 -7.39 6.40
N LEU A 3 -10.63 -6.47 6.08
CA LEU A 3 -9.20 -6.79 5.95
C LEU A 3 -8.62 -7.41 7.21
N ARG A 4 -8.94 -6.85 8.39
CA ARG A 4 -8.49 -7.38 9.68
C ARG A 4 -8.95 -8.83 9.88
N THR A 5 -10.22 -9.12 9.59
CA THR A 5 -10.77 -10.48 9.70
C THR A 5 -10.03 -11.46 8.79
N ILE A 6 -9.79 -11.10 7.52
CA ILE A 6 -9.05 -11.96 6.59
C ILE A 6 -7.61 -12.18 7.09
N LEU A 7 -6.93 -11.12 7.51
CA LEU A 7 -5.54 -11.21 7.99
C LEU A 7 -5.42 -12.03 9.29
N GLN A 8 -6.42 -11.99 10.18
CA GLN A 8 -6.45 -12.79 11.41
C GLN A 8 -6.47 -14.31 11.13
N GLU A 9 -7.01 -14.73 10.00
CA GLU A 9 -7.05 -16.13 9.57
C GLU A 9 -5.74 -16.56 8.89
N CYS A 10 -4.85 -15.61 8.56
CA CYS A 10 -3.60 -15.87 7.86
C CYS A 10 -2.45 -16.16 8.82
N THR A 11 -1.57 -17.08 8.41
CA THR A 11 -0.31 -17.38 9.09
C THR A 11 0.85 -16.87 8.23
N PHE A 12 1.80 -16.17 8.86
CA PHE A 12 2.91 -15.51 8.18
C PHE A 12 4.26 -15.96 8.75
N SER A 13 5.31 -15.82 7.93
CA SER A 13 6.71 -16.06 8.36
C SER A 13 7.09 -15.16 9.53
N LYS A 14 7.94 -15.68 10.43
CA LYS A 14 8.49 -14.91 11.57
C LYS A 14 9.26 -13.66 11.15
N GLU A 15 9.75 -13.62 9.92
CA GLU A 15 10.41 -12.43 9.35
C GLU A 15 9.51 -11.19 9.32
N PHE A 16 8.18 -11.37 9.38
CA PHE A 16 7.22 -10.27 9.36
C PHE A 16 6.80 -9.79 10.75
N GLN A 17 7.31 -10.37 11.84
CA GLN A 17 7.01 -9.88 13.19
C GLN A 17 7.47 -8.44 13.35
N LYS A 18 6.53 -7.56 13.76
CA LYS A 18 6.72 -6.10 13.91
C LYS A 18 7.26 -5.41 12.64
N SER A 19 7.23 -6.09 11.51
CA SER A 19 7.71 -5.54 10.24
C SER A 19 6.87 -4.34 9.79
N PRO A 20 7.46 -3.40 9.03
CA PRO A 20 6.79 -2.14 8.70
C PRO A 20 5.55 -2.30 7.81
N LEU A 21 4.68 -1.30 7.91
CA LEU A 21 3.49 -1.12 7.09
C LEU A 21 3.69 0.07 6.16
N ILE A 22 3.16 0.00 4.95
CA ILE A 22 3.12 1.14 4.03
C ILE A 22 1.69 1.46 3.65
N TYR A 23 1.35 2.75 3.73
CA TYR A 23 0.13 3.33 3.21
C TYR A 23 0.51 4.28 2.08
N GLN A 24 0.15 3.93 0.85
CA GLN A 24 0.31 4.80 -0.30
C GLN A 24 -1.06 5.09 -0.90
N PHE A 25 -1.34 6.36 -1.14
CA PHE A 25 -2.63 6.81 -1.63
C PHE A 25 -2.50 8.16 -2.37
N SER A 26 -3.60 8.70 -2.89
CA SER A 26 -3.62 9.98 -3.62
C SER A 26 -4.52 11.04 -2.98
N SER A 27 -5.25 10.72 -1.90
CA SER A 27 -6.01 11.70 -1.11
C SER A 27 -6.02 11.32 0.37
N LEU A 28 -6.01 12.33 1.24
CA LEU A 28 -5.97 12.23 2.68
C LEU A 28 -7.19 12.89 3.30
N GLY A 29 -7.98 12.09 4.02
CA GLY A 29 -9.10 12.59 4.83
C GLY A 29 -8.63 13.30 6.10
N SER A 30 -9.58 13.85 6.87
CA SER A 30 -9.27 14.36 8.21
C SER A 30 -9.11 13.19 9.18
N LEU A 31 -7.87 12.92 9.58
CA LEU A 31 -7.50 11.83 10.50
C LEU A 31 -7.08 12.37 11.87
N ASP A 32 -7.07 11.51 12.88
CA ASP A 32 -6.50 11.76 14.21
C ASP A 32 -5.64 10.57 14.64
N GLU A 33 -4.82 10.75 15.69
CA GLU A 33 -3.90 9.72 16.18
C GLU A 33 -4.61 8.44 16.62
N LYS A 34 -5.78 8.59 17.24
CA LYS A 34 -6.58 7.45 17.70
C LYS A 34 -6.99 6.58 16.52
N TRP A 35 -7.51 7.19 15.46
CA TRP A 35 -7.91 6.49 14.25
C TRP A 35 -6.70 5.86 13.55
N MET A 36 -5.56 6.55 13.45
CA MET A 36 -4.35 5.98 12.87
C MET A 36 -3.86 4.75 13.64
N THR A 37 -3.95 4.78 14.97
CA THR A 37 -3.58 3.65 15.84
C THR A 37 -4.52 2.46 15.63
N GLU A 38 -5.84 2.70 15.57
CA GLU A 38 -6.84 1.66 15.27
C GLU A 38 -6.62 1.04 13.88
N PHE A 39 -6.32 1.90 12.91
CA PHE A 39 -6.04 1.48 11.54
C PHE A 39 -4.78 0.63 11.46
N ALA A 40 -3.69 1.05 12.09
CA ALA A 40 -2.45 0.29 12.19
C ALA A 40 -2.65 -1.06 12.90
N SER A 41 -3.45 -1.10 13.96
CA SER A 41 -3.83 -2.36 14.62
C SER A 41 -4.55 -3.31 13.67
N SER A 42 -5.48 -2.79 12.85
CA SER A 42 -6.19 -3.59 11.85
C SER A 42 -5.28 -4.11 10.74
N MET A 43 -4.31 -3.31 10.30
CA MET A 43 -3.29 -3.69 9.30
C MET A 43 -2.23 -4.65 9.87
N SER A 44 -2.06 -4.68 11.19
CA SER A 44 -1.06 -5.52 11.87
C SER A 44 -1.56 -6.93 12.23
N ALA A 45 -2.81 -7.25 11.88
CA ALA A 45 -3.42 -8.54 12.15
C ALA A 45 -2.66 -9.71 11.50
N GLY A 46 -2.94 -10.90 12.01
CA GLY A 46 -2.30 -12.15 11.61
C GLY A 46 -1.35 -12.69 12.67
N VAL A 47 -1.01 -13.96 12.49
CA VAL A 47 -0.14 -14.70 13.40
C VAL A 47 1.04 -15.29 12.67
N THR A 48 2.06 -15.67 13.44
CA THR A 48 3.18 -16.46 12.94
C THR A 48 2.92 -17.96 13.06
N ASP A 49 3.80 -18.78 12.48
CA ASP A 49 3.67 -20.24 12.50
C ASP A 49 3.53 -20.82 13.93
N ASP A 50 4.15 -20.17 14.93
CA ASP A 50 4.01 -20.53 16.36
C ASP A 50 2.80 -19.87 17.05
N LYS A 51 1.81 -19.43 16.27
CA LYS A 51 0.54 -18.79 16.68
C LYS A 51 0.71 -17.51 17.51
N LYS A 52 1.89 -16.90 17.51
CA LYS A 52 2.10 -15.58 18.13
C LYS A 52 1.58 -14.48 17.22
N PRO A 53 0.97 -13.41 17.76
CA PRO A 53 0.60 -12.24 16.99
C PRO A 53 1.80 -11.67 16.24
N LEU A 54 1.62 -11.23 14.99
CA LEU A 54 2.68 -10.54 14.27
C LEU A 54 3.13 -9.25 14.96
N GLY A 55 2.25 -8.65 15.78
CA GLY A 55 2.52 -7.40 16.48
C GLY A 55 2.37 -6.18 15.58
N ILE A 56 2.29 -5.01 16.23
CA ILE A 56 2.10 -3.73 15.55
C ILE A 56 3.31 -3.43 14.67
N GLY A 57 3.06 -3.25 13.38
CA GLY A 57 4.07 -2.77 12.43
C GLY A 57 4.15 -1.24 12.44
N GLU A 58 5.32 -0.70 12.17
CA GLU A 58 5.53 0.75 12.06
C GLU A 58 4.95 1.28 10.73
N PRO A 59 3.96 2.19 10.75
CA PRO A 59 3.40 2.75 9.54
C PRO A 59 4.33 3.77 8.88
N MET A 60 4.44 3.71 7.57
CA MET A 60 4.99 4.77 6.73
C MET A 60 3.96 5.18 5.68
N ILE A 61 3.87 6.48 5.41
CA ILE A 61 2.97 7.04 4.42
C ILE A 61 3.79 7.52 3.22
N VAL A 62 3.59 6.87 2.07
CA VAL A 62 4.19 7.31 0.81
C VAL A 62 3.28 8.38 0.20
N TRP A 63 3.75 9.62 0.22
CA TRP A 63 3.03 10.80 -0.29
C TRP A 63 3.98 11.68 -1.10
N PRO A 64 3.56 12.22 -2.26
CA PRO A 64 4.37 13.16 -3.03
C PRO A 64 4.63 14.45 -2.24
N ASN A 65 5.88 14.89 -2.20
CA ASN A 65 6.21 16.22 -1.70
C ASN A 65 5.97 17.27 -2.81
N VAL A 66 6.08 18.55 -2.46
CA VAL A 66 5.89 19.67 -3.40
C VAL A 66 6.85 19.58 -4.59
N GLU A 67 8.10 19.17 -4.36
CA GLU A 67 9.12 19.08 -5.40
C GLU A 67 8.85 17.90 -6.36
N ASP A 68 8.35 16.77 -5.86
CA ASP A 68 7.95 15.60 -6.64
C ASP A 68 6.81 15.99 -7.61
N VAL A 69 5.82 16.75 -7.15
CA VAL A 69 4.72 17.27 -8.00
C VAL A 69 5.24 18.32 -8.99
N ARG A 70 5.99 19.31 -8.51
CA ARG A 70 6.54 20.40 -9.34
C ARG A 70 7.43 19.88 -10.48
N CYS A 71 8.22 18.85 -10.23
CA CYS A 71 9.14 18.22 -11.20
C CYS A 71 8.53 17.02 -11.94
N SER A 72 7.24 16.72 -11.71
CA SER A 72 6.52 15.65 -12.39
C SER A 72 6.40 15.90 -13.89
N LEU A 73 5.97 14.89 -14.65
CA LEU A 73 5.69 15.00 -16.08
C LEU A 73 4.56 15.99 -16.38
N GLU A 74 3.65 16.22 -15.44
CA GLU A 74 2.49 17.11 -15.60
C GLU A 74 2.68 18.45 -14.85
N GLY A 75 3.83 18.66 -14.20
CA GLY A 75 4.08 19.82 -13.36
C GLY A 75 3.05 19.94 -12.23
N TYR A 76 2.66 21.16 -11.87
CA TYR A 76 1.63 21.35 -10.84
C TYR A 76 0.25 20.80 -11.22
N ALA A 77 -0.04 20.61 -12.51
CA ALA A 77 -1.34 20.07 -12.94
C ALA A 77 -1.58 18.66 -12.38
N ALA A 78 -0.51 17.87 -12.18
CA ALA A 78 -0.56 16.55 -11.55
C ALA A 78 -1.19 16.60 -10.15
N GLY A 79 -0.99 17.72 -9.44
CA GLY A 79 -1.49 17.94 -8.08
C GLY A 79 -3.02 17.95 -7.97
N SER A 80 -3.73 18.19 -9.09
CA SER A 80 -5.20 18.09 -9.16
C SER A 80 -5.69 16.66 -8.90
N ALA A 81 -4.89 15.65 -9.26
CA ALA A 81 -5.18 14.23 -9.00
C ALA A 81 -4.70 13.76 -7.61
N ILE A 82 -4.11 14.66 -6.82
CA ILE A 82 -3.65 14.39 -5.45
C ILE A 82 -4.37 15.34 -4.46
N PRO A 83 -5.72 15.26 -4.33
CA PRO A 83 -6.48 16.25 -3.59
C PRO A 83 -6.44 15.99 -2.08
N SER A 84 -5.56 16.69 -1.37
CA SER A 84 -5.62 16.82 0.10
C SER A 84 -5.41 18.26 0.55
N PRO A 85 -6.30 18.83 1.38
CA PRO A 85 -6.15 20.19 1.86
C PRO A 85 -5.07 20.30 2.94
N SER A 86 -4.56 21.50 3.12
CA SER A 86 -3.37 21.79 3.93
C SER A 86 -3.61 21.40 5.40
N LYS A 87 -4.80 21.70 5.90
CA LYS A 87 -5.30 21.31 7.23
C LYS A 87 -5.30 19.80 7.52
N ASN A 88 -5.29 18.96 6.49
CA ASN A 88 -5.23 17.50 6.65
C ASN A 88 -3.79 16.99 6.63
N VAL A 89 -2.98 17.47 5.67
CA VAL A 89 -1.60 16.97 5.47
C VAL A 89 -0.60 17.55 6.48
N GLU A 90 -0.89 18.70 7.07
CA GLU A 90 0.02 19.39 8.01
C GLU A 90 -0.19 19.03 9.48
N LYS A 91 -1.08 18.08 9.78
CA LYS A 91 -1.31 17.68 11.18
C LYS A 91 -0.01 17.16 11.79
N GLU A 92 0.37 17.72 12.94
CA GLU A 92 1.65 17.47 13.61
C GLU A 92 1.98 15.99 13.75
N PHE A 93 1.01 15.17 14.14
CA PHE A 93 1.21 13.73 14.35
C PHE A 93 1.56 12.95 13.08
N LEU A 94 1.30 13.51 11.89
CA LEU A 94 1.62 12.88 10.61
C LEU A 94 3.09 13.04 10.21
N LYS A 95 3.79 14.04 10.77
CA LYS A 95 5.16 14.39 10.37
C LYS A 95 6.12 13.19 10.41
N LYS A 96 5.94 12.30 11.39
CA LYS A 96 6.78 11.10 11.59
C LYS A 96 6.55 9.99 10.56
N TYR A 97 5.46 10.03 9.79
CA TYR A 97 5.12 8.96 8.85
C TYR A 97 5.54 9.24 7.41
N TRP A 98 5.85 10.50 7.05
CA TRP A 98 6.03 10.87 5.65
C TRP A 98 7.26 10.24 5.01
N ALA A 99 7.03 9.60 3.86
CA ALA A 99 8.05 9.07 2.98
C ALA A 99 7.77 9.49 1.54
N ARG A 100 8.84 9.72 0.77
CA ARG A 100 8.79 10.29 -0.57
C ARG A 100 8.23 9.31 -1.59
N TRP A 101 7.51 9.85 -2.58
CA TRP A 101 7.25 9.11 -3.81
C TRP A 101 8.56 8.91 -4.56
N LYS A 102 9.02 7.67 -4.65
CA LYS A 102 10.22 7.30 -5.39
C LYS A 102 10.00 5.96 -6.08
N ALA A 103 10.16 5.94 -7.39
CA ALA A 103 9.81 4.81 -8.25
C ALA A 103 10.84 4.61 -9.38
N SER A 104 12.13 4.76 -9.08
CA SER A 104 13.18 4.78 -10.11
C SER A 104 13.30 3.41 -10.77
N HIS A 105 13.09 2.34 -9.98
CA HIS A 105 13.09 0.94 -10.43
C HIS A 105 12.03 0.63 -11.49
N THR A 106 11.00 1.46 -11.62
CA THR A 106 9.97 1.32 -12.67
C THR A 106 9.93 2.49 -13.65
N GLY A 107 10.87 3.44 -13.55
CA GLY A 107 10.91 4.65 -14.38
C GLY A 107 9.78 5.65 -14.10
N ARG A 108 9.10 5.55 -12.95
CA ARG A 108 7.86 6.32 -12.66
C ARG A 108 8.03 7.44 -11.62
N CYS A 109 9.26 7.82 -11.25
CA CYS A 109 9.49 8.91 -10.28
C CYS A 109 8.75 10.21 -10.64
N ARG A 110 8.67 10.53 -11.93
CA ARG A 110 8.02 11.75 -12.41
C ARG A 110 6.54 11.57 -12.76
N ALA A 111 5.99 10.35 -12.66
CA ALA A 111 4.58 10.08 -12.85
C ALA A 111 3.88 10.07 -11.49
N MET A 112 3.02 11.06 -11.24
CA MET A 112 2.40 11.22 -9.93
C MET A 112 1.40 10.09 -9.63
N PRO A 113 1.36 9.59 -8.38
CA PRO A 113 0.56 8.42 -8.06
C PRO A 113 -0.93 8.78 -7.94
N HIS A 114 -1.75 8.14 -8.78
CA HIS A 114 -3.19 8.00 -8.54
C HIS A 114 -3.57 6.57 -8.05
N ILE A 115 -2.60 5.65 -8.00
CA ILE A 115 -2.77 4.32 -7.41
C ILE A 115 -2.90 4.40 -5.88
N LYS A 116 -3.55 3.41 -5.25
CA LYS A 116 -3.59 3.27 -3.79
C LYS A 116 -3.20 1.86 -3.42
N THR A 117 -2.16 1.74 -2.59
CA THR A 117 -1.63 0.46 -2.16
C THR A 117 -1.34 0.45 -0.67
N PHE A 118 -1.61 -0.68 -0.04
CA PHE A 118 -1.31 -0.92 1.37
C PHE A 118 -0.55 -2.24 1.45
N LEU A 119 0.52 -2.31 2.23
CA LEU A 119 1.30 -3.53 2.34
C LEU A 119 1.98 -3.66 3.70
N ARG A 120 2.40 -4.89 4.01
CA ARG A 120 3.35 -5.21 5.07
C ARG A 120 4.54 -5.94 4.46
N TYR A 121 5.76 -5.54 4.80
CA TYR A 121 6.96 -6.05 4.11
C TYR A 121 8.16 -6.21 5.04
N ASN A 122 9.12 -7.02 4.60
CA ASN A 122 10.48 -7.05 5.16
C ASN A 122 11.48 -7.13 3.99
N GLY A 123 12.32 -6.11 3.85
CA GLY A 123 13.22 -5.96 2.70
C GLY A 123 12.43 -5.89 1.39
N GLN A 124 12.52 -6.94 0.57
CA GLN A 124 11.75 -7.09 -0.68
C GLN A 124 10.70 -8.21 -0.62
N SER A 125 10.55 -8.88 0.54
CA SER A 125 9.49 -9.87 0.80
C SER A 125 8.23 -9.15 1.29
N LEU A 126 7.06 -9.62 0.85
CA LEU A 126 5.76 -9.05 1.21
C LEU A 126 4.97 -10.07 2.05
N ALA A 127 4.51 -9.65 3.23
CA ALA A 127 3.57 -10.46 4.00
C ALA A 127 2.22 -10.47 3.30
N TRP A 128 1.78 -9.32 2.81
CA TRP A 128 0.57 -9.14 2.03
C TRP A 128 0.65 -7.81 1.26
N PHE A 129 -0.11 -7.72 0.19
CA PHE A 129 -0.20 -6.52 -0.64
C PHE A 129 -1.67 -6.27 -1.03
N LEU A 130 -2.16 -5.06 -0.85
CA LEU A 130 -3.51 -4.65 -1.21
C LEU A 130 -3.43 -3.55 -2.27
N LEU A 131 -4.08 -3.78 -3.40
CA LEU A 131 -4.38 -2.77 -4.41
C LEU A 131 -5.86 -2.39 -4.30
N THR A 132 -6.18 -1.10 -4.16
CA THR A 132 -7.55 -0.66 -3.87
C THR A 132 -7.85 0.72 -4.48
N SER A 133 -9.14 1.09 -4.52
CA SER A 133 -9.58 2.47 -4.72
C SER A 133 -9.47 3.32 -3.45
N SER A 134 -9.41 2.68 -2.27
CA SER A 134 -9.49 3.35 -0.97
C SER A 134 -8.30 4.27 -0.69
N ASN A 135 -8.57 5.56 -0.63
CA ASN A 135 -7.65 6.55 -0.07
C ASN A 135 -7.54 6.44 1.46
N LEU A 136 -6.55 7.08 2.09
CA LEU A 136 -6.42 7.07 3.55
C LEU A 136 -7.42 8.06 4.17
N SER A 137 -8.64 7.58 4.39
CA SER A 137 -9.72 8.37 4.97
C SER A 137 -10.67 7.52 5.81
N LYS A 138 -11.31 8.16 6.80
CA LYS A 138 -12.42 7.59 7.58
C LYS A 138 -13.62 7.22 6.71
N ALA A 139 -13.85 7.92 5.61
CA ALA A 139 -14.97 7.68 4.71
C ALA A 139 -14.82 6.34 3.97
N ALA A 140 -13.61 6.05 3.48
CA ALA A 140 -13.27 4.83 2.75
C ALA A 140 -13.12 3.61 3.68
N TRP A 141 -12.42 3.76 4.79
CA TRP A 141 -12.04 2.64 5.66
C TRP A 141 -12.97 2.43 6.86
N GLY A 142 -13.76 3.45 7.16
CA GLY A 142 -14.73 3.47 8.23
C GLY A 142 -14.24 4.08 9.54
N THR A 143 -15.16 4.27 10.46
CA THR A 143 -14.92 4.74 11.83
C THR A 143 -15.84 4.01 12.79
N LEU A 144 -15.29 3.57 13.92
CA LEU A 144 -16.07 3.00 15.01
C LEU A 144 -16.93 4.07 15.68
N GLN A 145 -18.21 3.76 15.87
CA GLN A 145 -19.24 4.58 16.49
C GLN A 145 -20.03 3.76 17.51
N LYS A 146 -20.91 4.42 18.28
CA LYS A 146 -21.79 3.80 19.29
C LYS A 146 -21.00 2.85 20.22
N ASN A 147 -19.99 3.40 20.90
CA ASN A 147 -19.10 2.64 21.80
C ASN A 147 -18.46 1.42 21.11
N ASN A 148 -17.94 1.61 19.89
CA ASN A 148 -17.28 0.59 19.07
C ASN A 148 -18.17 -0.57 18.60
N SER A 149 -19.50 -0.49 18.76
CA SER A 149 -20.44 -1.52 18.28
C SER A 149 -20.80 -1.37 16.80
N GLN A 150 -20.56 -0.21 16.18
CA GLN A 150 -20.92 0.06 14.80
C GLN A 150 -19.71 0.59 14.02
N LEU A 151 -19.44 0.00 12.84
CA LEU A 151 -18.51 0.57 11.87
C LEU A 151 -19.29 1.39 10.83
N MET A 152 -19.07 2.70 10.78
CA MET A 152 -19.65 3.57 9.76
C MET A 152 -18.69 3.76 8.59
N ILE A 153 -19.11 3.39 7.37
CA ILE A 153 -18.42 3.64 6.10
C ILE A 153 -19.28 4.59 5.27
N ARG A 154 -18.66 5.52 4.53
CA ARG A 154 -19.36 6.58 3.76
C ARG A 154 -19.11 6.51 2.26
N SER A 155 -18.22 5.65 1.80
CA SER A 155 -17.79 5.56 0.41
C SER A 155 -17.85 4.11 -0.07
N TYR A 156 -18.15 3.93 -1.35
CA TYR A 156 -18.01 2.64 -2.03
C TYR A 156 -16.56 2.50 -2.47
N GLU A 157 -15.93 1.40 -2.06
CA GLU A 157 -14.53 1.14 -2.31
C GLU A 157 -14.34 -0.35 -2.61
N LEU A 158 -13.37 -0.67 -3.48
CA LEU A 158 -13.06 -2.04 -3.84
C LEU A 158 -11.54 -2.22 -3.99
N GLY A 159 -11.05 -3.39 -3.62
CA GLY A 159 -9.65 -3.76 -3.79
C GLY A 159 -9.42 -5.26 -3.82
N VAL A 160 -8.22 -5.64 -4.24
CA VAL A 160 -7.74 -7.02 -4.33
C VAL A 160 -6.57 -7.20 -3.37
N LEU A 161 -6.70 -8.16 -2.47
CA LEU A 161 -5.69 -8.52 -1.48
C LEU A 161 -4.91 -9.74 -1.98
N PHE A 162 -3.59 -9.60 -2.06
CA PHE A 162 -2.66 -10.66 -2.40
C PHE A 162 -2.07 -11.22 -1.10
N LEU A 163 -2.21 -12.53 -0.90
CA LEU A 163 -1.77 -13.26 0.28
C LEU A 163 -0.82 -14.42 -0.10
N PRO A 164 0.17 -14.73 0.76
CA PRO A 164 0.94 -15.96 0.65
C PRO A 164 0.03 -17.11 1.08
N SER A 165 -0.56 -17.81 0.12
CA SER A 165 -1.38 -19.01 0.37
C SER A 165 -0.78 -20.20 -0.37
N SER A 166 -1.18 -21.41 -0.01
CA SER A 166 -0.88 -22.60 -0.80
C SER A 166 -1.87 -22.68 -1.96
N VAL A 167 -1.37 -22.65 -3.20
CA VAL A 167 -2.21 -22.89 -4.38
C VAL A 167 -2.62 -24.36 -4.39
N LYS A 168 -3.92 -24.64 -4.37
CA LYS A 168 -4.40 -25.92 -4.90
C LYS A 168 -4.22 -25.83 -6.42
N ARG A 169 -3.33 -26.63 -7.00
CA ARG A 169 -3.19 -26.72 -8.48
C ARG A 169 -4.60 -26.95 -9.05
N GLY A 170 -5.03 -26.12 -10.00
CA GLY A 170 -6.33 -26.27 -10.68
C GLY A 170 -7.18 -24.99 -10.81
N CYS A 171 -6.96 -23.95 -9.98
CA CYS A 171 -7.71 -22.70 -10.12
C CYS A 171 -6.96 -21.68 -10.98
N GLY A 172 -7.00 -21.83 -12.30
CA GLY A 172 -6.66 -20.73 -13.19
C GLY A 172 -7.84 -19.77 -13.34
N PHE A 173 -7.55 -18.51 -13.66
CA PHE A 173 -8.56 -17.53 -14.07
C PHE A 173 -7.98 -16.76 -15.26
N SER A 174 -8.66 -16.83 -16.41
CA SER A 174 -8.30 -16.06 -17.59
C SER A 174 -9.36 -14.99 -17.84
N CYS A 175 -8.91 -13.74 -18.00
CA CYS A 175 -9.74 -12.63 -18.48
C CYS A 175 -9.82 -12.58 -20.02
N THR A 176 -9.26 -13.58 -20.72
CA THR A 176 -9.18 -13.64 -22.18
C THR A 176 -9.64 -15.01 -22.68
N ASN A 177 -10.27 -15.07 -23.85
CA ASN A 177 -10.91 -16.27 -24.41
C ASN A 177 -9.95 -17.43 -24.76
N ASN A 178 -8.66 -17.34 -24.44
CA ASN A 178 -7.74 -18.44 -24.68
C ASN A 178 -7.93 -19.49 -23.58
N GLY A 179 -8.60 -20.57 -23.97
CA GLY A 179 -9.01 -21.68 -23.11
C GLY A 179 -7.86 -22.28 -22.31
N TYR A 180 -8.26 -22.89 -21.18
CA TYR A 180 -7.36 -23.64 -20.32
C TYR A 180 -6.65 -24.74 -21.12
N PRO A 181 -5.35 -24.98 -20.89
CA PRO A 181 -4.77 -26.28 -21.18
C PRO A 181 -5.61 -27.32 -20.41
N SER A 182 -6.03 -28.37 -21.12
CA SER A 182 -6.81 -29.49 -20.56
C SER A 182 -6.19 -29.98 -19.26
N GLU A 183 -7.04 -30.22 -18.27
CA GLU A 183 -6.71 -30.78 -16.97
C GLU A 183 -5.89 -32.07 -17.14
N ASP A 184 -4.64 -32.05 -16.70
CA ASP A 184 -3.97 -33.29 -16.35
C ASP A 184 -4.54 -33.75 -15.00
N GLU A 185 -5.28 -34.85 -15.05
CA GLU A 185 -5.72 -35.59 -13.88
C GLU A 185 -4.49 -36.06 -13.07
N THR A 186 -4.75 -36.28 -11.78
CA THR A 186 -3.91 -37.06 -10.84
C THR A 186 -2.63 -36.41 -10.29
N SER A 187 -2.81 -35.61 -9.24
CA SER A 187 -2.14 -35.82 -7.94
C SER A 187 -2.49 -34.69 -6.97
N MET A 188 -3.05 -35.04 -5.81
CA MET A 188 -3.13 -34.12 -4.66
C MET A 188 -1.72 -33.90 -4.11
N HIS A 189 -0.91 -33.12 -4.81
CA HIS A 189 0.35 -32.62 -4.25
C HIS A 189 0.04 -31.52 -3.23
N GLU A 190 0.71 -31.56 -2.07
CA GLU A 190 0.74 -30.45 -1.14
C GLU A 190 1.02 -29.15 -1.90
N GLY A 191 0.13 -28.16 -1.76
CA GLY A 191 0.23 -26.92 -2.52
C GLY A 191 1.53 -26.18 -2.17
N LYS A 192 2.32 -25.81 -3.20
CA LYS A 192 3.54 -25.03 -3.02
C LYS A 192 3.24 -23.76 -2.22
N LYS A 193 4.12 -23.43 -1.27
CA LYS A 193 3.98 -22.22 -0.46
C LYS A 193 4.27 -21.00 -1.34
N ILE A 194 3.30 -20.11 -1.51
CA ILE A 194 3.54 -18.86 -2.24
C ILE A 194 4.38 -17.91 -1.38
N LYS A 195 5.46 -17.38 -1.97
CA LYS A 195 6.21 -16.24 -1.47
C LYS A 195 5.93 -15.02 -2.34
N LEU A 196 5.37 -13.97 -1.74
CA LEU A 196 5.19 -12.69 -2.41
C LEU A 196 6.45 -11.85 -2.25
N VAL A 197 6.98 -11.33 -3.36
CA VAL A 197 8.16 -10.45 -3.37
C VAL A 197 7.96 -9.29 -4.33
N THR A 198 8.79 -8.24 -4.25
CA THR A 198 8.78 -7.16 -5.24
C THR A 198 9.53 -7.54 -6.51
N LEU A 199 9.36 -6.73 -7.58
CA LEU A 199 10.18 -6.85 -8.80
C LEU A 199 11.68 -6.66 -8.54
N ALA A 200 12.07 -5.94 -7.49
CA ALA A 200 13.46 -5.67 -7.15
C ALA A 200 14.12 -6.83 -6.38
N TRP A 201 13.37 -7.89 -6.04
CA TRP A 201 13.91 -9.03 -5.31
C TRP A 201 14.86 -9.87 -6.17
N GLN A 202 16.05 -10.15 -5.61
CA GLN A 202 17.19 -10.83 -6.27
C GLN A 202 17.46 -12.26 -5.75
N GLY A 203 16.54 -12.84 -4.98
CA GLY A 203 16.73 -14.20 -4.47
C GLY A 203 16.57 -15.28 -5.55
N LYS A 204 16.93 -16.52 -5.20
CA LYS A 204 16.74 -17.70 -6.06
C LYS A 204 15.25 -17.92 -6.34
N GLY A 205 14.89 -18.24 -7.59
CA GLY A 205 13.50 -18.41 -8.02
C GLY A 205 12.76 -19.60 -7.38
N ASN A 206 11.76 -20.12 -8.09
CA ASN A 206 10.95 -21.24 -7.61
C ASN A 206 11.80 -22.46 -7.27
N ASP A 207 11.50 -23.10 -6.14
CA ASP A 207 12.04 -24.41 -5.77
C ASP A 207 10.89 -25.43 -5.65
N ASP A 208 11.21 -26.64 -5.22
CA ASP A 208 10.21 -27.71 -5.09
C ASP A 208 9.16 -27.41 -4.00
N SER A 209 9.50 -26.58 -3.01
CA SER A 209 8.66 -26.28 -1.85
C SER A 209 7.90 -24.94 -1.93
N SER A 210 8.36 -24.01 -2.78
CA SER A 210 7.88 -22.64 -2.81
C SER A 210 7.79 -22.06 -4.22
N GLU A 211 6.74 -21.26 -4.42
CA GLU A 211 6.50 -20.50 -5.65
C GLU A 211 6.66 -19.01 -5.35
N VAL A 212 7.52 -18.33 -6.11
CA VAL A 212 7.80 -16.90 -5.96
C VAL A 212 6.94 -16.11 -6.93
N ILE A 213 6.01 -15.31 -6.40
CA ILE A 213 5.21 -14.36 -7.17
C ILE A 213 5.81 -12.96 -6.97
N LYS A 214 6.29 -12.36 -8.07
CA LYS A 214 6.80 -10.98 -8.08
C LYS A 214 5.66 -9.99 -8.34
N LEU A 215 5.41 -9.11 -7.38
CA LEU A 215 4.41 -8.05 -7.48
C LEU A 215 5.06 -6.70 -7.83
N PRO A 216 4.43 -5.91 -8.74
CA PRO A 216 4.92 -4.61 -9.15
C PRO A 216 4.61 -3.53 -8.11
N VAL A 217 5.27 -3.55 -6.95
CA VAL A 217 5.17 -2.47 -5.96
C VAL A 217 5.60 -1.15 -6.63
N PRO A 218 4.74 -0.12 -6.65
CA PRO A 218 4.91 1.03 -7.55
C PRO A 218 5.96 2.04 -7.06
N TYR A 219 6.48 1.86 -5.84
CA TYR A 219 7.51 2.69 -5.20
C TYR A 219 8.63 1.81 -4.62
N GLU A 220 9.78 2.42 -4.36
CA GLU A 220 10.96 1.75 -3.80
C GLU A 220 10.73 1.32 -2.35
N LEU A 221 11.23 0.14 -2.01
CA LEU A 221 11.28 -0.38 -0.64
C LEU A 221 12.74 -0.48 -0.16
N PRO A 222 13.07 -0.05 1.07
CA PRO A 222 12.22 0.74 1.96
C PRO A 222 11.98 2.16 1.41
N PRO A 223 10.81 2.78 1.65
CA PRO A 223 10.58 4.18 1.29
C PRO A 223 11.57 5.10 1.99
N LYS A 224 12.01 6.16 1.29
CA LYS A 224 12.88 7.18 1.88
C LYS A 224 12.02 8.16 2.70
N PRO A 225 12.28 8.33 4.01
CA PRO A 225 11.59 9.35 4.80
C PRO A 225 11.80 10.76 4.24
N TYR A 226 10.87 11.66 4.54
CA TYR A 226 11.01 13.08 4.23
C TYR A 226 12.23 13.66 4.95
N SER A 227 12.94 14.56 4.28
CA SER A 227 13.92 15.44 4.93
C SER A 227 13.20 16.58 5.68
N PRO A 228 13.88 17.31 6.58
CA PRO A 228 13.28 18.47 7.26
C PRO A 228 12.78 19.57 6.32
N GLU A 229 13.31 19.64 5.10
CA GLU A 229 12.95 20.61 4.07
C GLU A 229 11.81 20.13 3.17
N ASP A 230 11.47 18.83 3.22
CA ASP A 230 10.40 18.27 2.40
C ASP A 230 9.02 18.74 2.92
N ILE A 231 8.22 19.30 2.02
CA ILE A 231 6.86 19.77 2.30
C ILE A 231 5.89 18.82 1.60
N PRO A 232 4.91 18.21 2.29
CA PRO A 232 3.91 17.37 1.63
C PRO A 232 3.06 18.20 0.66
N TRP A 233 2.70 17.63 -0.48
CA TRP A 233 1.82 18.30 -1.42
C TRP A 233 0.44 18.58 -0.80
N SER A 234 -0.10 19.77 -1.06
CA SER A 234 -1.45 20.19 -0.71
C SER A 234 -2.04 21.02 -1.84
N TRP A 235 -3.25 20.69 -2.30
CA TRP A 235 -3.83 21.35 -3.49
C TRP A 235 -4.31 22.79 -3.23
N ASP A 236 -4.56 23.17 -1.98
CA ASP A 236 -5.08 24.49 -1.57
C ASP A 236 -3.98 25.48 -1.14
N ARG A 237 -2.71 25.05 -1.16
CA ARG A 237 -1.56 25.95 -0.90
C ARG A 237 -1.18 26.73 -2.16
N ARG A 238 -0.55 27.89 -1.97
CA ARG A 238 0.08 28.64 -3.06
C ARG A 238 1.56 28.25 -3.18
N TYR A 239 2.00 27.91 -4.39
CA TYR A 239 3.38 27.58 -4.72
C TYR A 239 3.89 28.49 -5.85
N THR A 240 4.85 29.36 -5.53
CA THR A 240 5.34 30.41 -6.45
C THR A 240 6.56 30.00 -7.28
N LYS A 241 7.24 28.90 -6.91
CA LYS A 241 8.36 28.34 -7.69
C LYS A 241 7.78 27.73 -8.97
N LYS A 242 8.32 28.11 -10.14
CA LYS A 242 7.85 27.60 -11.43
C LYS A 242 8.04 26.07 -11.55
N ASP A 243 7.07 25.38 -12.12
CA ASP A 243 7.19 23.98 -12.51
C ASP A 243 7.97 23.79 -13.83
N ILE A 244 8.02 22.57 -14.34
CA ILE A 244 8.70 22.23 -15.60
C ILE A 244 8.10 22.92 -16.84
N TYR A 245 6.92 23.53 -16.72
CA TYR A 245 6.23 24.28 -17.77
C TYR A 245 6.27 25.79 -17.52
N GLY A 246 7.02 26.25 -16.52
CA GLY A 246 7.11 27.67 -16.16
C GLY A 246 5.90 28.19 -15.37
N GLN A 247 5.01 27.31 -14.90
CA GLN A 247 3.75 27.67 -14.23
C GLN A 247 3.88 27.67 -12.71
N VAL A 248 3.04 28.44 -12.03
CA VAL A 248 2.87 28.44 -10.56
C VAL A 248 1.56 27.74 -10.17
N TRP A 249 1.31 27.55 -8.88
CA TRP A 249 0.06 26.95 -8.39
C TRP A 249 -0.61 27.78 -7.28
N PRO A 250 -1.93 27.99 -7.33
CA PRO A 250 -2.79 27.79 -8.51
C PRO A 250 -2.32 28.65 -9.70
N ARG A 251 -2.72 28.27 -10.92
CA ARG A 251 -2.38 29.01 -12.14
C ARG A 251 -2.94 30.43 -12.12
#